data_AF-A0A8J2LW06-F1
#
_entry.id   AF-A0A8J2LW06-F1
#
_cell.length_a   1.000
_cell.length_b   1.000
_cell.length_c   1.000
_cell.angle_alpha   90.00
_cell.angle_beta   90.00
_cell.angle_gamma   90.00
#
_symmetry.space_group_name_H-M   'P 1'
#
loop_
_entity.id
_entity.type
_entity.pdbx_description
1 polymer ?
#
loop_
_entity_poly.entity_id
_entity_poly.type
_entity_poly.pdbx_seq_one_letter_code
_entity_poly.pdbx_strand_id
1 'polypeptide(L)'
;MLCRCFKFGAANSSNATVTPAVKAQNSNAKDNVISRIPLTEKQKFVLTKNWKGIDREVTEAGVEMFLKLFSLHPEYFELFPFHGIATSNEEKQRMDESLRAHGENVMKFIGQVISNIGNDEKFFQLIDENGRYHAHKKLFKPELFWMIEEPFLYSMKSILRERYTDNMCSIYKTVIKLILSELVKSCDDELRKGQTINE
;
A
#
# COMPACT_ATOMS: atom_id res chain seq x y z
N MET A 1 -4.53 -23.77 -4.81
CA MET A 1 -3.10 -23.44 -4.64
C MET A 1 -3.00 -22.29 -3.66
N LEU A 2 -2.52 -22.54 -2.45
CA LEU A 2 -2.39 -21.50 -1.41
C LEU A 2 -1.20 -20.58 -1.73
N CYS A 3 -1.48 -19.28 -1.78
CA CYS A 3 -0.50 -18.22 -1.99
C CYS A 3 0.54 -18.25 -0.85
N ARG A 4 1.82 -18.49 -1.19
CA ARG A 4 2.94 -18.53 -0.25
C ARG A 4 3.50 -17.14 0.05
N CYS A 5 2.68 -16.25 0.61
CA CYS A 5 3.17 -15.00 1.16
C CYS A 5 3.18 -15.09 2.69
N PHE A 6 4.33 -14.77 3.28
CA PHE A 6 4.60 -14.60 4.72
C PHE A 6 4.93 -15.86 5.55
N LYS A 7 6.22 -16.17 5.66
CA LYS A 7 6.80 -16.81 6.86
C LYS A 7 7.78 -15.82 7.49
N PHE A 8 7.43 -15.26 8.64
CA PHE A 8 8.39 -14.60 9.53
C PHE A 8 8.93 -15.65 10.51
N GLY A 9 10.26 -15.85 10.48
CA GLY A 9 10.96 -16.67 11.46
C GLY A 9 11.04 -15.93 12.79
N ALA A 10 10.58 -16.58 13.86
CA ALA A 10 10.80 -16.15 15.23
C ALA A 10 12.22 -16.49 15.66
N ALA A 11 12.95 -15.52 16.21
CA ALA A 11 14.13 -15.76 17.03
C ALA A 11 14.05 -14.86 18.25
N ASN A 12 14.04 -15.47 19.43
CA ASN A 12 14.02 -14.79 20.71
C ASN A 12 15.38 -14.89 21.40
N SER A 13 15.60 -13.88 22.25
CA SER A 13 16.82 -13.39 22.89
C SER A 13 17.56 -14.31 23.87
N SER A 14 18.87 -14.06 24.06
CA SER A 14 19.55 -13.86 25.37
C SER A 14 21.06 -13.69 25.15
N ASN A 15 21.90 -13.01 25.95
CA ASN A 15 21.82 -11.94 26.95
C ASN A 15 23.30 -11.55 27.24
N ALA A 16 23.68 -10.27 27.41
CA ALA A 16 24.97 -9.92 28.05
C ALA A 16 25.02 -8.49 28.64
N THR A 17 25.63 -8.43 29.82
CA THR A 17 25.66 -7.45 30.93
C THR A 17 26.45 -6.13 30.73
N VAL A 18 25.84 -5.01 31.17
CA VAL A 18 26.26 -3.84 32.02
C VAL A 18 27.76 -3.38 32.01
N THR A 19 28.16 -2.10 31.86
CA THR A 19 28.20 -0.92 32.82
C THR A 19 28.80 0.36 32.08
N PRO A 20 29.03 1.57 32.66
CA PRO A 20 28.48 2.83 32.11
C PRO A 20 29.47 3.98 31.79
N ALA A 21 28.89 5.06 31.22
CA ALA A 21 29.26 6.49 31.29
C ALA A 21 30.50 7.02 30.52
N VAL A 22 30.25 7.80 29.46
CA VAL A 22 30.95 9.08 29.19
C VAL A 22 29.97 10.07 28.54
N LYS A 23 29.92 11.27 29.11
CA LYS A 23 29.25 12.48 28.60
C LYS A 23 29.93 12.92 27.30
N ALA A 24 29.17 13.02 26.21
CA ALA A 24 29.58 13.81 25.05
C ALA A 24 28.37 14.62 24.58
N GLN A 25 28.38 15.90 24.93
CA GLN A 25 27.63 16.90 24.17
C GLN A 25 28.24 16.91 22.77
N ASN A 26 27.47 16.54 21.76
CA ASN A 26 27.82 16.93 20.40
C ASN A 26 26.56 17.28 19.63
N SER A 27 26.51 18.55 19.25
CA SER A 27 25.55 19.16 18.34
C SER A 27 25.38 18.30 17.10
N ASN A 28 24.16 17.83 16.85
CA ASN A 28 23.82 17.35 15.53
C ASN A 28 22.83 18.34 14.92
N ALA A 29 23.38 19.19 14.06
CA ALA A 29 22.62 19.89 13.06
C ALA A 29 21.72 18.86 12.39
N LYS A 30 20.40 18.99 12.58
CA LYS A 30 19.45 18.24 11.79
C LYS A 30 19.66 18.74 10.37
N ASP A 31 20.36 17.95 9.56
CA ASP A 31 20.31 18.08 8.12
C ASP A 31 18.84 18.23 7.75
N ASN A 32 18.50 19.41 7.25
CA ASN A 32 17.16 19.75 6.82
C ASN A 32 16.91 19.02 5.50
N VAL A 33 16.84 17.69 5.57
CA VAL A 33 16.41 16.85 4.46
C VAL A 33 14.94 17.19 4.27
N ILE A 34 14.67 17.98 3.23
CA ILE A 34 13.32 18.30 2.81
C ILE A 34 12.64 16.96 2.50
N SER A 35 11.66 16.58 3.34
CA SER A 35 10.82 15.40 3.16
C SER A 35 10.25 15.38 1.75
N ARG A 36 10.50 14.29 1.00
CA ARG A 36 9.94 14.04 -0.34
C ARG A 36 8.45 13.74 -0.30
N ILE A 37 7.94 13.40 0.88
CA ILE A 37 6.50 13.21 1.13
C ILE A 37 5.86 14.59 1.34
N PRO A 38 4.91 15.02 0.48
CA PRO A 38 4.32 16.35 0.51
C PRO A 38 3.20 16.46 1.56
N LEU A 39 3.50 16.08 2.80
CA LEU A 39 2.62 16.20 3.96
C LEU A 39 3.34 16.90 5.11
N THR A 40 2.62 17.77 5.80
CA THR A 40 3.07 18.32 7.10
C THR A 40 3.12 17.23 8.16
N GLU A 41 3.92 17.42 9.21
CA GLU A 41 3.98 16.47 10.34
C GLU A 41 2.61 16.26 11.02
N LYS A 42 1.78 17.30 11.07
CA LYS A 42 0.39 17.19 11.56
C LYS A 42 -0.44 16.27 10.65
N GLN A 43 -0.32 16.41 9.33
CA GLN A 43 -1.04 15.55 8.38
C GLN A 43 -0.55 14.10 8.44
N LYS A 44 0.77 13.87 8.56
CA LYS A 44 1.36 12.54 8.77
C LYS A 44 0.79 11.88 10.03
N PHE A 45 0.73 12.61 11.14
CA PHE A 45 0.13 12.10 12.38
C PHE A 45 -1.36 11.74 12.21
N VAL A 46 -2.14 12.63 11.59
CA VAL A 46 -3.57 12.40 11.32
C VAL A 46 -3.76 11.15 10.45
N LEU A 47 -2.97 10.99 9.39
CA LEU A 47 -2.99 9.83 8.51
C LEU A 47 -2.74 8.53 9.29
N THR A 48 -1.63 8.45 10.02
CA THR A 48 -1.25 7.23 10.76
C THR A 48 -2.26 6.88 11.86
N LYS A 49 -2.83 7.88 12.55
CA LYS A 49 -3.84 7.65 13.59
C LYS A 49 -5.16 7.14 13.01
N ASN A 50 -5.62 7.75 11.91
CA ASN A 50 -6.89 7.39 11.30
C ASN A 50 -6.83 6.06 10.54
N TRP A 51 -5.65 5.70 10.03
CA TRP A 51 -5.44 4.40 9.40
C TRP A 51 -5.80 3.23 10.32
N LYS A 52 -5.64 3.37 11.65
CA LYS A 52 -6.04 2.34 12.62
C LYS A 52 -7.53 1.98 12.56
N GLY A 53 -8.38 2.90 12.11
CA GLY A 53 -9.80 2.61 11.87
C GLY A 53 -9.99 1.67 10.69
N ILE A 54 -9.29 1.95 9.59
CA ILE A 54 -9.30 1.13 8.37
C ILE A 54 -8.65 -0.24 8.61
N ASP A 55 -7.54 -0.28 9.35
CA ASP A 55 -6.80 -1.50 9.65
C ASP A 55 -7.64 -2.57 10.36
N ARG A 56 -8.62 -2.15 11.18
CA ARG A 56 -9.58 -3.07 11.84
C ARG A 56 -10.56 -3.72 10.87
N GLU A 57 -10.80 -3.09 9.73
CA GLU A 57 -11.73 -3.53 8.69
C GLU A 57 -10.96 -3.73 7.37
N VAL A 58 -9.67 -4.08 7.44
CA VAL A 58 -8.73 -4.03 6.30
C VAL A 58 -9.16 -4.93 5.13
N THR A 59 -9.73 -6.09 5.43
CA THR A 59 -10.27 -7.02 4.43
C THR A 59 -11.50 -6.43 3.74
N GLU A 60 -12.45 -5.88 4.52
CA GLU A 60 -13.66 -5.26 3.96
C GLU A 60 -13.34 -4.00 3.16
N ALA A 61 -12.36 -3.20 3.62
CA ALA A 61 -11.85 -2.06 2.87
C ALA A 61 -11.25 -2.50 1.51
N GLY A 62 -10.51 -3.60 1.50
CA GLY A 62 -9.93 -4.17 0.29
C GLY A 62 -10.99 -4.70 -0.67
N VAL A 63 -11.98 -5.43 -0.17
CA VAL A 63 -13.11 -5.92 -0.97
C VAL A 63 -13.89 -4.76 -1.58
N GLU A 64 -14.25 -3.74 -0.79
CA GLU A 64 -14.99 -2.58 -1.26
C GLU A 64 -14.22 -1.83 -2.35
N MET A 65 -12.90 -1.69 -2.18
CA MET A 65 -12.02 -1.07 -3.17
C MET A 65 -12.03 -1.86 -4.49
N PHE A 66 -11.85 -3.18 -4.46
CA PHE A 66 -11.81 -3.96 -5.70
C PHE A 66 -13.20 -4.12 -6.36
N LEU A 67 -14.28 -4.25 -5.58
CA LEU A 67 -15.62 -4.26 -6.17
C LEU A 67 -15.96 -2.93 -6.84
N LYS A 68 -15.53 -1.81 -6.24
CA LYS A 68 -15.65 -0.51 -6.90
C LYS A 68 -14.82 -0.45 -8.20
N LEU A 69 -13.59 -0.96 -8.22
CA LEU A 69 -12.80 -1.09 -9.45
C LEU A 69 -13.56 -1.88 -10.52
N PHE A 70 -14.05 -3.07 -10.19
CA PHE A 70 -14.72 -3.94 -11.16
C PHE A 70 -16.10 -3.42 -11.59
N SER A 71 -16.77 -2.61 -10.76
CA SER A 71 -17.99 -1.90 -11.16
C SER A 71 -17.75 -0.85 -12.25
N LEU A 72 -16.54 -0.26 -12.27
CA LEU A 72 -16.12 0.75 -13.24
C LEU A 72 -15.48 0.11 -14.48
N HIS A 73 -14.73 -0.98 -14.25
CA HIS A 73 -13.92 -1.68 -15.24
C HIS A 73 -14.06 -3.21 -15.10
N PRO A 74 -15.22 -3.79 -15.51
CA PRO A 74 -15.44 -5.23 -15.42
C PRO A 74 -14.38 -6.05 -16.17
N GLU A 75 -13.78 -5.49 -17.23
CA GLU A 75 -12.72 -6.11 -18.02
C GLU A 75 -11.47 -6.47 -17.20
N TYR A 76 -11.25 -5.81 -16.06
CA TYR A 76 -10.09 -6.07 -15.22
C TYR A 76 -10.20 -7.34 -14.39
N PHE A 77 -11.36 -8.01 -14.33
CA PHE A 77 -11.45 -9.34 -13.72
C PHE A 77 -10.44 -10.31 -14.34
N GLU A 78 -10.22 -10.25 -15.66
CA GLU A 78 -9.31 -11.13 -16.41
C GLU A 78 -7.85 -11.05 -15.96
N LEU A 79 -7.46 -10.01 -15.21
CA LEU A 79 -6.11 -9.87 -14.64
C LEU A 79 -5.92 -10.70 -13.37
N PHE A 80 -6.99 -11.26 -12.80
CA PHE A 80 -6.97 -11.91 -11.50
C PHE A 80 -7.35 -13.39 -11.61
N PRO A 81 -6.78 -14.25 -10.73
CA PRO A 81 -7.10 -15.68 -10.72
C PRO A 81 -8.56 -15.97 -10.30
N PHE A 82 -9.27 -14.99 -9.76
CA PHE A 82 -10.68 -15.07 -9.37
C PHE A 82 -11.63 -14.51 -10.44
N HIS A 83 -11.18 -14.31 -11.69
CA HIS A 83 -12.00 -13.79 -12.78
C HIS A 83 -13.36 -14.51 -12.97
N GLY A 84 -13.46 -15.79 -12.58
CA GLY A 84 -14.70 -16.57 -12.63
C GLY A 84 -15.87 -16.03 -11.79
N ILE A 85 -15.62 -15.11 -10.84
CA ILE A 85 -16.70 -14.46 -10.06
C ILE A 85 -17.32 -13.27 -10.79
N ALA A 86 -16.81 -12.85 -11.95
CA ALA A 86 -17.27 -11.67 -12.68
C ALA A 86 -18.78 -11.66 -12.96
N THR A 87 -19.37 -12.83 -13.24
CA THR A 87 -20.81 -12.98 -13.53
C THR A 87 -21.65 -13.34 -12.29
N SER A 88 -21.02 -13.44 -11.12
CA SER A 88 -21.73 -13.69 -9.86
C SER A 88 -22.41 -12.42 -9.35
N ASN A 89 -23.41 -12.56 -8.49
CA ASN A 89 -23.97 -11.41 -7.79
C ASN A 89 -22.96 -10.83 -6.78
N GLU A 90 -23.19 -9.59 -6.36
CA GLU A 90 -22.26 -8.86 -5.48
C GLU A 90 -22.02 -9.58 -4.14
N GLU A 91 -23.05 -10.20 -3.56
CA GLU A 91 -22.93 -10.96 -2.30
C GLU A 91 -21.91 -12.11 -2.43
N LYS A 92 -22.00 -12.90 -3.52
CA LYS A 92 -21.04 -13.96 -3.80
C LYS A 92 -19.64 -13.41 -4.07
N GLN A 93 -19.53 -12.29 -4.79
CA GLN A 93 -18.23 -11.66 -5.03
C GLN A 93 -17.57 -11.21 -3.72
N ARG A 94 -18.33 -10.55 -2.82
CA ARG A 94 -17.85 -10.11 -1.49
C ARG A 94 -17.32 -11.26 -0.62
N MET A 95 -17.91 -12.44 -0.79
CA MET A 95 -17.55 -13.64 -0.03
C MET A 95 -16.46 -14.48 -0.70
N ASP A 96 -16.02 -14.14 -1.91
CA ASP A 96 -14.94 -14.87 -2.59
C ASP A 96 -13.61 -14.74 -1.82
N GLU A 97 -13.06 -15.88 -1.39
CA GLU A 97 -11.86 -15.92 -0.57
C GLU A 97 -10.63 -15.32 -1.26
N SER A 98 -10.54 -15.46 -2.59
CA SER A 98 -9.39 -14.98 -3.36
C SER A 98 -9.43 -13.46 -3.52
N LEU A 99 -10.61 -12.89 -3.80
CA LEU A 99 -10.84 -11.44 -3.79
C LEU A 99 -10.53 -10.86 -2.41
N ARG A 100 -11.08 -11.45 -1.34
CA ARG A 100 -10.86 -11.02 0.04
C ARG A 100 -9.39 -11.02 0.39
N ALA A 101 -8.68 -12.12 0.11
CA ALA A 101 -7.25 -12.23 0.38
C ALA A 101 -6.42 -11.21 -0.43
N HIS A 102 -6.77 -10.98 -1.71
CA HIS A 102 -6.07 -10.00 -2.53
C HIS A 102 -6.30 -8.57 -2.03
N GLY A 103 -7.56 -8.19 -1.78
CA GLY A 103 -7.93 -6.90 -1.22
C GLY A 103 -7.23 -6.62 0.11
N GLU A 104 -7.24 -7.59 1.03
CA GLU A 104 -6.53 -7.49 2.31
C GLU A 104 -5.02 -7.28 2.13
N ASN A 105 -4.38 -8.02 1.22
CA ASN A 105 -2.94 -7.87 0.98
C ASN A 105 -2.57 -6.48 0.46
N VAL A 106 -3.37 -5.93 -0.48
CA VAL A 106 -3.14 -4.58 -1.01
C VAL A 106 -3.33 -3.54 0.10
N MET A 107 -4.41 -3.64 0.88
CA MET A 107 -4.67 -2.69 1.95
C MET A 107 -3.63 -2.77 3.08
N LYS A 108 -3.16 -3.97 3.45
CA LYS A 108 -2.06 -4.13 4.41
C LYS A 108 -0.75 -3.54 3.90
N PHE A 109 -0.45 -3.71 2.61
CA PHE A 109 0.72 -3.08 1.99
C PHE A 109 0.65 -1.54 2.08
N ILE A 110 -0.49 -0.94 1.70
CA ILE A 110 -0.69 0.51 1.82
C ILE A 110 -0.54 0.94 3.30
N GLY A 111 -1.08 0.16 4.24
CA GLY A 111 -0.92 0.42 5.67
C GLY A 111 0.52 0.36 6.15
N GLN A 112 1.31 -0.58 5.65
CA GLN A 112 2.74 -0.69 5.94
C GLN A 112 3.50 0.53 5.41
N VAL A 113 3.20 0.98 4.19
CA VAL A 113 3.76 2.20 3.61
C VAL A 113 3.40 3.43 4.45
N ILE A 114 2.13 3.58 4.82
CA ILE A 114 1.65 4.67 5.70
C ILE A 114 2.30 4.63 7.09
N SER A 115 2.56 3.45 7.65
CA SER A 115 3.22 3.32 8.95
C SER A 115 4.66 3.86 8.94
N ASN A 116 5.27 3.96 7.76
CA ASN A 116 6.62 4.48 7.52
C ASN A 116 6.63 5.90 6.95
N ILE A 117 5.52 6.65 6.97
CA ILE A 117 5.42 8.02 6.42
C ILE A 117 6.38 9.05 7.07
N GLY A 118 6.96 8.72 8.23
CA GLY A 118 7.99 9.53 8.90
C GLY A 118 9.44 9.14 8.53
N ASN A 119 9.63 8.10 7.71
CA ASN A 119 10.91 7.62 7.24
C ASN A 119 10.85 7.48 5.71
N ASP A 120 11.20 8.56 5.00
CA ASP A 120 11.20 8.61 3.54
C ASP A 120 11.92 7.42 2.92
N GLU A 121 13.12 7.08 3.38
CA GLU A 121 13.89 5.96 2.85
C GLU A 121 13.09 4.66 2.87
N LYS A 122 12.49 4.33 4.02
CA LYS A 122 11.70 3.10 4.14
C LYS A 122 10.37 3.18 3.37
N PHE A 123 9.73 4.34 3.35
CA PHE A 123 8.50 4.60 2.60
C PHE A 123 8.71 4.30 1.11
N PHE A 124 9.71 4.92 0.48
CA PHE A 124 9.98 4.74 -0.95
C PHE A 124 10.54 3.35 -1.26
N GLN A 125 11.38 2.77 -0.39
CA GLN A 125 11.89 1.40 -0.57
C GLN A 125 10.75 0.38 -0.70
N LEU A 126 9.75 0.43 0.20
CA LEU A 126 8.63 -0.51 0.18
C LEU A 126 7.82 -0.40 -1.11
N ILE A 127 7.61 0.83 -1.61
CA ILE A 127 6.88 1.09 -2.84
C ILE A 127 7.64 0.57 -4.06
N ASP A 128 8.93 0.87 -4.12
CA ASP A 128 9.83 0.44 -5.18
C ASP A 128 9.92 -1.09 -5.30
N GLU A 129 10.07 -1.80 -4.17
CA GLU A 129 10.03 -3.27 -4.14
C GLU A 129 8.70 -3.84 -4.67
N ASN A 130 7.58 -3.20 -4.35
CA ASN A 130 6.26 -3.67 -4.77
C ASN A 130 5.96 -3.36 -6.25
N GLY A 131 6.40 -2.21 -6.76
CA GLY A 131 6.26 -1.89 -8.18
C GLY A 131 7.08 -2.82 -9.06
N ARG A 132 8.35 -3.11 -8.69
CA ARG A 132 9.15 -4.15 -9.36
C ARG A 132 8.48 -5.51 -9.36
N TYR A 133 7.87 -5.91 -8.24
CA TYR A 133 7.14 -7.17 -8.17
C TYR A 133 5.98 -7.25 -9.18
N HIS A 134 5.27 -6.14 -9.41
CA HIS A 134 4.18 -6.08 -10.38
C HIS A 134 4.67 -6.15 -11.83
N ALA A 135 5.89 -5.71 -12.14
CA ALA A 135 6.47 -5.84 -13.48
C ALA A 135 6.56 -7.31 -13.96
N HIS A 136 6.63 -8.27 -13.02
CA HIS A 136 6.66 -9.69 -13.33
C HIS A 136 5.26 -10.34 -13.38
N LYS A 137 4.17 -9.58 -13.23
CA LYS A 137 2.81 -10.09 -13.35
C LYS A 137 2.38 -10.12 -14.80
N LYS A 138 1.97 -11.30 -15.25
CA LYS A 138 1.50 -11.50 -16.63
C LYS A 138 0.33 -10.55 -16.92
N LEU A 139 0.38 -9.87 -18.07
CA LEU A 139 -0.64 -8.91 -18.55
C LEU A 139 -0.78 -7.62 -17.71
N PHE A 140 0.00 -7.44 -16.64
CA PHE A 140 -0.04 -6.21 -15.87
C PHE A 140 0.75 -5.12 -16.59
N LYS A 141 0.15 -3.94 -16.71
CA LYS A 141 0.81 -2.73 -17.25
C LYS A 141 0.90 -1.68 -16.15
N PRO A 142 1.99 -0.90 -16.05
CA PRO A 142 2.16 0.10 -15.00
C PRO A 142 0.97 1.06 -14.87
N GLU A 143 0.35 1.47 -15.98
CA GLU A 143 -0.76 2.42 -15.99
C GLU A 143 -1.99 1.93 -15.21
N LEU A 144 -2.15 0.60 -15.07
CA LEU A 144 -3.27 0.01 -14.34
C LEU A 144 -3.26 0.37 -12.84
N PHE A 145 -2.12 0.75 -12.27
CA PHE A 145 -2.07 1.25 -10.89
C PHE A 145 -2.97 2.47 -10.69
N TRP A 146 -3.09 3.36 -11.68
CA TRP A 146 -3.93 4.55 -11.57
C TRP A 146 -5.43 4.24 -11.45
N MET A 147 -5.85 3.05 -11.89
CA MET A 147 -7.24 2.61 -11.75
C MET A 147 -7.65 2.38 -10.29
N ILE A 148 -6.69 2.35 -9.36
CA ILE A 148 -6.92 2.18 -7.92
C ILE A 148 -7.21 3.51 -7.22
N GLU A 149 -6.91 4.68 -7.80
CA GLU A 149 -7.09 5.97 -7.10
C GLU A 149 -8.56 6.19 -6.64
N GLU A 150 -9.52 6.14 -7.56
CA GLU A 150 -10.94 6.35 -7.22
C GLU A 150 -11.47 5.24 -6.31
N PRO A 151 -11.27 3.94 -6.60
CA PRO A 151 -11.76 2.88 -5.74
C PRO A 151 -11.19 2.90 -4.32
N PHE A 152 -9.91 3.28 -4.17
CA PHE A 152 -9.30 3.46 -2.86
C PHE A 152 -10.00 4.58 -2.08
N LEU A 153 -10.16 5.77 -2.66
CA LEU A 153 -10.81 6.90 -2.01
C LEU A 153 -12.27 6.60 -1.66
N TYR A 154 -12.97 5.90 -2.53
CA TYR A 154 -14.33 5.42 -2.29
C TYR A 154 -14.39 4.47 -1.08
N SER A 155 -13.51 3.47 -1.04
CA SER A 155 -13.41 2.55 0.09
C SER A 155 -13.11 3.26 1.42
N MET A 156 -12.18 4.23 1.43
CA MET A 156 -11.86 4.99 2.64
C MET A 156 -13.07 5.75 3.17
N LYS A 157 -13.86 6.35 2.28
CA LYS A 157 -15.10 7.03 2.64
C LYS A 157 -16.16 6.05 3.18
N SER A 158 -16.29 4.87 2.55
CA SER A 158 -17.25 3.84 2.96
C SER A 158 -16.96 3.28 4.36
N ILE A 159 -15.70 2.99 4.66
CA ILE A 159 -15.27 2.44 5.97
C ILE A 159 -15.31 3.49 7.09
N LEU A 160 -14.87 4.72 6.80
CA LEU A 160 -14.80 5.76 7.82
C LEU A 160 -16.13 6.48 8.04
N ARG A 161 -17.05 6.44 7.05
CA ARG A 161 -18.40 7.01 7.12
C ARG A 161 -18.35 8.47 7.59
N GLU A 162 -19.11 8.81 8.64
CA GLU A 162 -19.17 10.14 9.24
C GLU A 162 -17.83 10.64 9.79
N ARG A 163 -16.87 9.74 10.05
CA ARG A 163 -15.51 10.11 10.47
C ARG A 163 -14.64 10.58 9.30
N TYR A 164 -15.09 10.42 8.05
CA TYR A 164 -14.35 10.83 6.86
C TYR A 164 -14.51 12.33 6.59
N THR A 165 -13.55 13.12 7.08
CA THR A 165 -13.55 14.58 6.93
C THR A 165 -12.88 15.06 5.63
N ASP A 166 -13.14 16.30 5.21
CA ASP A 166 -12.50 16.91 4.03
C ASP A 166 -10.97 16.96 4.14
N ASN A 167 -10.45 17.21 5.35
CA ASN A 167 -9.02 17.15 5.61
C ASN A 167 -8.46 15.74 5.38
N MET A 168 -9.17 14.70 5.81
CA MET A 168 -8.76 13.32 5.55
C MET A 168 -8.81 12.99 4.06
N CYS A 169 -9.85 13.45 3.35
CA CYS A 169 -9.96 13.28 1.91
C CYS A 169 -8.74 13.88 1.18
N SER A 170 -8.36 15.11 1.52
CA SER A 170 -7.18 15.76 0.95
C SER A 170 -5.87 14.99 1.24
N ILE A 171 -5.69 14.52 2.48
CA ILE A 171 -4.51 13.75 2.88
C ILE A 171 -4.45 12.41 2.14
N TYR A 172 -5.54 11.63 2.11
CA TYR A 172 -5.57 10.33 1.43
C TYR A 172 -5.33 10.49 -0.07
N LYS A 173 -5.94 11.50 -0.71
CA LYS A 173 -5.72 11.80 -2.12
C LYS A 173 -4.26 12.13 -2.41
N THR A 174 -3.62 12.91 -1.55
CA THR A 174 -2.20 13.27 -1.71
C THR A 174 -1.31 12.03 -1.60
N VAL A 175 -1.54 11.19 -0.59
CA VAL A 175 -0.69 10.02 -0.32
C VAL A 175 -0.89 8.93 -1.35
N ILE A 176 -2.14 8.62 -1.73
CA ILE A 176 -2.39 7.56 -2.71
C ILE A 176 -1.77 7.94 -4.06
N LYS A 177 -1.87 9.20 -4.50
CA LYS A 177 -1.22 9.67 -5.73
C LYS A 177 0.28 9.51 -5.69
N LEU A 178 0.92 9.83 -4.56
CA LEU A 178 2.36 9.61 -4.40
C LEU A 178 2.71 8.12 -4.50
N ILE A 179 1.98 7.26 -3.79
CA ILE A 179 2.21 5.81 -3.81
C ILE A 179 2.06 5.26 -5.24
N LEU A 180 0.95 5.60 -5.93
CA LEU A 180 0.68 5.12 -7.29
C LEU A 180 1.73 5.62 -8.28
N SER A 181 2.14 6.89 -8.19
CA SER A 181 3.21 7.44 -9.04
C SER A 181 4.53 6.68 -8.90
N GLU A 182 4.93 6.34 -7.67
CA GLU A 182 6.17 5.60 -7.42
C GLU A 182 6.05 4.10 -7.77
N LEU A 183 4.87 3.49 -7.60
CA LEU A 183 4.58 2.14 -8.09
C LEU A 183 4.71 2.05 -9.61
N VAL A 184 4.13 3.01 -10.34
CA VAL A 184 4.21 3.11 -11.80
C VAL A 184 5.67 3.23 -12.23
N LYS A 185 6.40 4.19 -11.64
CA LYS A 185 7.81 4.43 -11.97
C LYS A 185 8.67 3.18 -11.78
N SER A 186 8.61 2.56 -10.60
CA SER A 186 9.42 1.38 -10.28
C SER A 186 9.05 0.15 -11.12
N CYS A 187 7.76 -0.03 -11.44
CA CYS A 187 7.29 -1.07 -12.35
C CYS A 187 7.82 -0.86 -13.78
N ASP A 188 7.67 0.35 -14.30
CA ASP A 188 8.11 0.71 -15.67
C ASP A 188 9.63 0.64 -15.82
N ASP A 189 10.39 1.12 -14.83
CA ASP A 189 11.86 1.01 -14.80
C ASP A 189 12.32 -0.46 -14.82
N GLU A 190 11.61 -1.36 -14.13
CA GLU A 190 11.93 -2.79 -14.12
C GLU A 190 11.59 -3.48 -15.44
N LEU A 191 10.47 -3.12 -16.07
CA LEU A 191 10.11 -3.61 -17.41
C LEU A 191 11.16 -3.23 -18.46
N ARG A 192 11.68 -1.99 -18.42
CA ARG A 192 12.73 -1.53 -19.35
C ARG A 192 14.04 -2.28 -19.18
N LYS A 193 14.46 -2.59 -17.95
CA LYS A 193 15.67 -3.42 -17.71
C LYS A 193 15.53 -4.80 -18.32
N GLY A 194 14.36 -5.41 -18.20
CA GLY A 194 14.06 -6.72 -18.80
C GLY A 194 14.15 -6.71 -20.33
N GLN A 195 13.89 -5.58 -20.98
CA GLN A 195 14.03 -5.44 -22.43
C GLN A 195 15.50 -5.33 -22.85
N THR A 196 16.31 -4.54 -22.13
CA THR A 196 17.74 -4.33 -22.43
C THR A 196 18.63 -5.57 -22.24
N ILE A 197 18.16 -6.60 -21.53
CA ILE A 197 18.91 -7.86 -21.32
C ILE A 197 18.65 -8.87 -22.44
N ASN A 198 17.59 -8.67 -23.23
CA ASN A 198 17.18 -9.58 -24.31
C ASN A 198 17.54 -9.07 -25.72
N GLU A 199 18.29 -7.97 -25.80
CA GLU A 199 18.94 -7.44 -27.02
C GLU A 199 20.45 -7.73 -26.99
#